data_AF-A0A376BRL3-F1
#
_entry.id   AF-A0A376BRL3-F1
#
_cell.length_a   1.000
_cell.length_b   1.000
_cell.length_c   1.000
_cell.angle_alpha   90.00
_cell.angle_beta   90.00
_cell.angle_gamma   90.00
#
_symmetry.space_group_name_H-M   'P 1'
#
loop_
_entity.id
_entity.type
_entity.pdbx_description
1 polymer ?
#
loop_
_entity_poly.entity_id
_entity_poly.type
_entity_poly.pdbx_seq_one_letter_code
_entity_poly.pdbx_strand_id
1 'polypeptide(L)'
;MLLLVCCGILTACSAADEAMFDPEASYLNDKVVSSVPKSQSITVVGSMVDETGNYLPAYPYPMYKKAHKIVHLSPVPTNLTVRCEAESVNSGVHGGLVRSKRYATTTVNYPFQAGKTYQIFCNLQIHNNYKVVVREVPDGTKFQTVRSADFKTNQPNDSNRVRFEITGKSSRSFWRLAGNEYMAVRNWDGKLGETAELAAPLNSVTVECQTSRDRITVPLTGNFQAGKTYRLACRKNAQGLVEAYVAESK
;
A
#
# COMPACT_ATOMS: atom_id res chain seq x y z
N MET A 1 -19.12 -7.54 -32.93
CA MET A 1 -18.76 -6.12 -32.76
C MET A 1 -19.78 -5.50 -31.81
N LEU A 2 -19.46 -5.38 -30.52
CA LEU A 2 -20.26 -4.61 -29.57
C LEU A 2 -19.29 -3.97 -28.56
N LEU A 3 -18.94 -2.71 -28.82
CA LEU A 3 -18.41 -1.79 -27.83
C LEU A 3 -19.56 -1.46 -26.87
N LEU A 4 -19.47 -1.88 -25.62
CA LEU A 4 -20.26 -1.30 -24.54
C LEU A 4 -19.34 -0.39 -23.72
N VAL A 5 -19.53 0.88 -24.04
CA VAL A 5 -18.95 2.08 -23.46
C VAL A 5 -19.31 2.12 -21.97
N CYS A 6 -18.34 1.82 -21.11
CA CYS A 6 -18.35 2.28 -19.72
C CYS A 6 -17.71 3.68 -19.69
N CYS A 7 -18.44 4.67 -20.21
CA CYS A 7 -18.22 6.08 -19.90
C CYS A 7 -19.48 6.58 -19.20
N GLY A 8 -19.49 6.48 -17.88
CA GLY A 8 -20.52 7.04 -17.03
C GLY A 8 -19.98 7.14 -15.62
N ILE A 9 -19.73 8.38 -15.17
CA ILE A 9 -19.09 8.81 -13.93
C ILE A 9 -17.55 8.95 -14.06
N LEU A 10 -17.07 10.20 -13.98
CA LEU A 10 -15.67 10.63 -13.89
C LEU A 10 -15.00 10.17 -12.56
N THR A 11 -15.07 8.88 -12.24
CA THR A 11 -14.16 8.26 -11.27
C THR A 11 -12.89 7.91 -12.01
N ALA A 12 -11.77 8.57 -11.67
CA ALA A 12 -10.46 8.20 -12.19
C ALA A 12 -10.29 6.68 -12.11
N CYS A 13 -10.08 6.02 -13.26
CA CYS A 13 -9.86 4.57 -13.29
C CYS A 13 -8.67 4.23 -12.39
N SER A 14 -8.82 3.15 -11.63
CA SER A 14 -7.79 2.73 -10.69
C SER A 14 -6.54 2.29 -11.42
N ALA A 15 -5.37 2.54 -10.83
CA ALA A 15 -4.11 1.98 -11.36
C ALA A 15 -4.18 0.46 -11.42
N ALA A 16 -4.86 -0.16 -10.44
CA ALA A 16 -5.21 -1.57 -10.45
C ALA A 16 -6.06 -1.99 -11.66
N ASP A 17 -7.03 -1.18 -12.07
CA ASP A 17 -7.91 -1.48 -13.21
C ASP A 17 -7.15 -1.33 -14.53
N GLU A 18 -6.38 -0.24 -14.68
CA GLU A 18 -5.46 -0.05 -15.82
C GLU A 18 -4.51 -1.25 -15.97
N ALA A 19 -3.86 -1.65 -14.87
CA ALA A 19 -2.92 -2.77 -14.84
C ALA A 19 -3.60 -4.15 -14.90
N MET A 20 -4.92 -4.24 -14.79
CA MET A 20 -5.68 -5.45 -15.05
C MET A 20 -5.89 -5.67 -16.54
N PHE A 21 -6.16 -4.60 -17.30
CA PHE A 21 -6.38 -4.68 -18.74
C PHE A 21 -5.09 -4.85 -19.53
N ASP A 22 -3.99 -4.25 -19.05
CA ASP A 22 -2.69 -4.32 -19.70
C ASP A 22 -1.59 -4.66 -18.66
N PRO A 23 -1.51 -5.94 -18.24
CA PRO A 23 -0.67 -6.31 -17.11
C PRO A 23 0.82 -6.24 -17.40
N GLU A 24 1.24 -6.41 -18.66
CA GLU A 24 2.64 -6.47 -19.05
C GLU A 24 2.88 -5.72 -20.35
N ALA A 25 3.86 -4.83 -20.37
CA ALA A 25 4.19 -4.05 -21.56
C ALA A 25 5.70 -3.87 -21.75
N SER A 26 6.13 -3.83 -23.00
CA SER A 26 7.52 -3.51 -23.36
C SER A 26 7.59 -2.14 -24.01
N TYR A 27 8.57 -1.34 -23.61
CA TYR A 27 8.81 0.00 -24.14
C TYR A 27 10.22 0.12 -24.68
N LEU A 28 10.33 0.55 -25.94
CA LEU A 28 11.58 0.94 -26.59
C LEU A 28 11.52 2.43 -26.92
N ASN A 29 12.38 3.24 -26.31
CA ASN A 29 12.36 4.71 -26.43
C ASN A 29 10.96 5.29 -26.18
N ASP A 30 10.35 4.88 -25.06
CA ASP A 30 9.00 5.26 -24.62
C ASP A 30 7.85 4.86 -25.56
N LYS A 31 8.10 4.05 -26.60
CA LYS A 31 7.06 3.51 -27.49
C LYS A 31 6.77 2.06 -27.13
N VAL A 32 5.48 1.73 -27.07
CA VAL A 32 5.02 0.35 -26.85
C VAL A 32 5.48 -0.52 -28.03
N VAL A 33 6.15 -1.62 -27.72
CA VAL A 33 6.62 -2.64 -28.67
C VAL A 33 6.23 -4.01 -28.16
N SER A 34 6.33 -5.04 -29.01
CA SER A 34 6.03 -6.42 -28.62
C SER A 34 7.04 -6.96 -27.60
N SER A 35 8.32 -6.63 -27.73
CA SER A 35 9.37 -7.03 -26.80
C SER A 35 10.62 -6.15 -26.94
N VAL A 36 11.49 -6.20 -25.93
CA VAL A 36 12.83 -5.61 -25.96
C VAL A 36 13.88 -6.66 -25.55
N PRO A 37 15.11 -6.60 -26.09
CA PRO A 37 16.16 -7.53 -25.69
C PRO A 37 16.55 -7.34 -24.23
N LYS A 38 16.54 -8.43 -23.45
CA LYS A 38 16.87 -8.41 -22.03
C LYS A 38 18.24 -7.79 -21.72
N SER A 39 19.24 -8.05 -22.58
CA SER A 39 20.59 -7.49 -22.43
C SER A 39 20.66 -5.96 -22.56
N GLN A 40 19.59 -5.32 -23.03
CA GLN A 40 19.50 -3.88 -23.26
C GLN A 40 18.39 -3.21 -22.44
N SER A 41 17.64 -3.99 -21.65
CA SER A 41 16.47 -3.51 -20.92
C SER A 41 16.55 -3.85 -19.44
N ILE A 42 15.67 -3.23 -18.65
CA ILE A 42 15.33 -3.71 -17.31
C ILE A 42 13.92 -4.27 -17.30
N THR A 43 13.65 -5.17 -16.37
CA THR A 43 12.28 -5.58 -16.01
C THR A 43 11.91 -4.91 -14.70
N VAL A 44 10.77 -4.25 -14.64
CA VAL A 44 10.24 -3.67 -13.40
C VAL A 44 8.90 -4.32 -13.08
N VAL A 45 8.79 -4.85 -11.87
CA VAL A 45 7.64 -5.57 -11.35
C VAL A 45 7.01 -4.75 -10.23
N GLY A 46 5.73 -4.42 -10.36
CA GLY A 46 4.95 -3.79 -9.30
C GLY A 46 4.66 -4.74 -8.13
N SER A 47 3.99 -4.21 -7.12
CA SER A 47 3.57 -4.97 -5.93
C SER A 47 2.17 -4.54 -5.51
N MET A 48 1.31 -5.46 -5.05
CA MET A 48 0.05 -5.09 -4.37
C MET A 48 0.28 -4.66 -2.92
N VAL A 49 1.46 -4.94 -2.37
CA VAL A 49 1.80 -4.69 -0.97
C VAL A 49 3.03 -3.81 -0.84
N ASP A 50 3.17 -3.15 0.32
CA ASP A 50 4.39 -2.48 0.74
C ASP A 50 5.48 -3.50 1.14
N GLU A 51 6.69 -3.03 1.48
CA GLU A 51 7.80 -3.91 1.88
C GLU A 51 7.51 -4.74 3.15
N THR A 52 6.49 -4.38 3.92
CA THR A 52 6.08 -5.07 5.14
C THR A 52 4.87 -5.99 4.95
N GLY A 53 4.38 -6.11 3.71
CA GLY A 53 3.26 -6.98 3.36
C GLY A 53 1.87 -6.35 3.49
N ASN A 54 1.75 -5.04 3.76
CA ASN A 54 0.44 -4.38 3.83
C ASN A 54 -0.06 -4.02 2.44
N TYR A 55 -1.38 -4.09 2.22
CA TYR A 55 -2.01 -3.61 0.98
C TYR A 55 -1.69 -2.13 0.73
N LEU A 56 -0.82 -1.88 -0.26
CA LEU A 56 -0.42 -0.56 -0.72
C LEU A 56 0.12 -0.69 -2.15
N PRO A 57 -0.76 -0.86 -3.15
CA PRO A 57 -0.32 -1.19 -4.49
C PRO A 57 0.61 -0.15 -5.11
N ALA A 58 1.64 -0.65 -5.78
CA ALA A 58 2.65 0.05 -6.52
C ALA A 58 2.70 -0.49 -7.94
N TYR A 59 2.48 0.38 -8.92
CA TYR A 59 2.52 0.01 -10.33
C TYR A 59 3.59 0.83 -11.06
N PRO A 60 4.48 0.21 -11.85
CA PRO A 60 5.29 0.96 -12.79
C PRO A 60 4.39 1.75 -13.74
N TYR A 61 4.73 3.02 -13.93
CA TYR A 61 3.95 3.97 -14.69
C TYR A 61 4.83 4.69 -15.72
N PRO A 62 5.27 3.99 -16.79
CA PRO A 62 6.16 4.56 -17.80
C PRO A 62 5.55 5.83 -18.40
N MET A 63 6.35 6.91 -18.35
CA MET A 63 6.06 8.30 -18.76
C MET A 63 4.58 8.65 -18.98
N TYR A 64 3.81 8.60 -17.91
CA TYR A 64 2.42 9.10 -17.84
C TYR A 64 1.42 8.47 -18.81
N LYS A 65 1.64 7.22 -19.26
CA LYS A 65 0.74 6.55 -20.20
C LYS A 65 -0.30 5.70 -19.50
N LYS A 66 0.12 4.60 -18.86
CA LYS A 66 -0.75 3.61 -18.20
C LYS A 66 0.00 2.86 -17.10
N ALA A 67 -0.72 2.43 -16.07
CA ALA A 67 -0.18 1.55 -15.05
C ALA A 67 -0.15 0.10 -15.56
N HIS A 68 0.96 -0.58 -15.31
CA HIS A 68 1.13 -2.00 -15.63
C HIS A 68 1.57 -2.76 -14.37
N LYS A 69 1.41 -4.09 -14.36
CA LYS A 69 1.98 -4.93 -13.30
C LYS A 69 3.46 -5.18 -13.53
N ILE A 70 3.85 -5.34 -14.79
CA ILE A 70 5.22 -5.61 -15.22
C ILE A 70 5.52 -4.71 -16.42
N VAL A 71 6.69 -4.10 -16.45
CA VAL A 71 7.18 -3.39 -17.64
C VAL A 71 8.60 -3.79 -17.98
N HIS A 72 8.90 -3.84 -19.27
CA HIS A 72 10.26 -3.94 -19.78
C HIS A 72 10.65 -2.61 -20.42
N LEU A 73 11.74 -2.00 -19.96
CA LEU A 73 12.13 -0.66 -20.37
C LEU A 73 13.50 -0.67 -21.04
N SER A 74 13.55 -0.18 -22.27
CA SER A 74 14.77 0.09 -23.03
C SER A 74 14.69 1.50 -23.67
N PRO A 75 15.75 2.32 -23.61
CA PRO A 75 17.00 2.10 -22.92
C PRO A 75 16.81 2.02 -21.40
N VAL A 76 17.84 1.56 -20.68
CA VAL A 76 17.83 1.53 -19.21
C VAL A 76 17.57 2.95 -18.69
N PRO A 77 16.45 3.20 -18.00
CA PRO A 77 16.09 4.54 -17.57
C PRO A 77 16.94 4.96 -16.36
N THR A 78 17.13 6.28 -16.20
CA THR A 78 17.79 6.85 -15.01
C THR A 78 16.83 7.03 -13.83
N ASN A 79 15.53 7.10 -14.12
CA ASN A 79 14.47 7.22 -13.13
C ASN A 79 13.24 6.41 -13.55
N LEU A 80 12.41 6.06 -12.59
CA LEU A 80 11.17 5.35 -12.82
C LEU A 80 10.01 6.11 -12.18
N THR A 81 8.94 6.30 -12.93
CA THR A 81 7.68 6.82 -12.38
C THR A 81 6.83 5.66 -11.90
N VAL A 82 6.29 5.78 -10.70
CA VAL A 82 5.52 4.75 -10.00
C VAL A 82 4.22 5.36 -9.50
N ARG A 83 3.12 4.63 -9.71
CA ARG A 83 1.81 5.01 -9.20
C ARG A 83 1.49 4.17 -7.97
N CYS A 84 1.39 4.85 -6.84
CA CYS A 84 0.94 4.30 -5.57
C CYS A 84 -0.57 4.49 -5.43
N GLU A 85 -1.27 3.45 -5.01
CA GLU A 85 -2.70 3.46 -4.74
C GLU A 85 -2.95 3.17 -3.26
N ALA A 86 -3.72 4.03 -2.58
CA ALA A 86 -4.20 3.76 -1.24
C ALA A 86 -5.71 3.95 -1.16
N GLU A 87 -6.40 3.14 -0.37
CA GLU A 87 -7.79 3.42 -0.02
C GLU A 87 -7.83 4.47 1.10
N SER A 88 -8.51 5.59 0.84
CA SER A 88 -8.92 6.53 1.87
C SER A 88 -10.40 6.31 2.20
N VAL A 89 -10.72 6.31 3.49
CA VAL A 89 -12.11 6.35 3.95
C VAL A 89 -12.45 7.79 4.30
N ASN A 90 -13.34 8.40 3.53
CA ASN A 90 -13.84 9.75 3.76
C ASN A 90 -15.29 9.68 4.28
N SER A 91 -15.73 10.70 5.02
CA SER A 91 -17.18 10.87 5.24
C SER A 91 -17.81 11.38 3.97
N GLY A 92 -18.84 10.69 3.50
CA GLY A 92 -19.75 11.21 2.50
C GLY A 92 -20.64 12.31 3.05
N VAL A 93 -21.24 13.06 2.14
CA VAL A 93 -22.11 14.23 2.39
C VAL A 93 -23.38 13.86 3.21
N HIS A 94 -23.68 12.57 3.36
CA HIS A 94 -24.86 12.06 4.10
C HIS A 94 -24.49 11.14 5.27
N GLY A 95 -23.32 11.29 5.86
CA GLY A 95 -22.90 10.52 7.05
C GLY A 95 -22.49 9.06 6.78
N GLY A 96 -22.64 8.57 5.54
CA GLY A 96 -22.10 7.28 5.10
C GLY A 96 -20.58 7.34 4.89
N LEU A 97 -19.89 6.22 5.17
CA LEU A 97 -18.47 6.07 4.84
C LEU A 97 -18.33 5.88 3.32
N VAL A 98 -17.63 6.79 2.65
CA VAL A 98 -17.28 6.65 1.23
C VAL A 98 -15.83 6.18 1.15
N ARG A 99 -15.64 5.00 0.56
CA ARG A 99 -14.31 4.53 0.19
C ARG A 99 -13.90 5.27 -1.09
N SER A 100 -12.88 6.10 -0.97
CA SER A 100 -12.29 6.82 -2.10
C SER A 100 -10.86 6.33 -2.28
N LYS A 101 -10.49 5.96 -3.50
CA LYS A 101 -9.10 5.64 -3.80
C LYS A 101 -8.31 6.94 -3.94
N ARG A 102 -7.17 7.01 -3.26
CA ARG A 102 -6.19 8.08 -3.39
C ARG A 102 -5.02 7.56 -4.20
N TYR A 103 -4.62 8.32 -5.20
CA TYR A 103 -3.48 8.01 -6.04
C TYR A 103 -2.36 9.00 -5.75
N ALA A 104 -1.13 8.52 -5.74
CA ALA A 104 0.05 9.36 -5.80
C ALA A 104 0.98 8.83 -6.87
N THR A 105 1.49 9.73 -7.69
CA THR A 105 2.55 9.42 -8.64
C THR A 105 3.84 9.97 -8.08
N THR A 106 4.87 9.14 -7.99
CA THR A 106 6.18 9.55 -7.52
C THR A 106 7.27 9.01 -8.44
N THR A 107 8.37 9.74 -8.54
CA THR A 107 9.51 9.37 -9.36
C THR A 107 10.65 8.93 -8.45
N VAL A 108 11.25 7.78 -8.75
CA VAL A 108 12.40 7.25 -8.02
C VAL A 108 13.63 7.27 -8.92
N ASN A 109 14.73 7.83 -8.40
CA ASN A 109 16.04 7.72 -9.01
C ASN A 109 16.72 6.46 -8.44
N TYR A 110 17.19 5.58 -9.31
CA TYR A 110 17.84 4.34 -8.90
C TYR A 110 18.90 3.93 -9.95
N PRO A 111 20.05 3.36 -9.55
CA PRO A 111 21.09 2.93 -10.47
C PRO A 111 20.72 1.62 -11.17
N PHE A 112 19.74 1.69 -12.07
CA PHE A 112 19.26 0.54 -12.84
C PHE A 112 20.36 -0.02 -13.76
N GLN A 113 20.39 -1.34 -13.93
CA GLN A 113 21.36 -2.04 -14.78
C GLN A 113 20.64 -2.95 -15.77
N ALA A 114 21.12 -2.97 -17.02
CA ALA A 114 20.55 -3.83 -18.06
C ALA A 114 20.61 -5.32 -17.65
N GLY A 115 19.60 -6.09 -18.06
CA GLY A 115 19.48 -7.51 -17.77
C GLY A 115 18.97 -7.84 -16.36
N LYS A 116 18.72 -6.84 -15.52
CA LYS A 116 18.22 -7.01 -14.15
C LYS A 116 16.71 -6.84 -14.04
N THR A 117 16.16 -7.46 -13.00
CA THR A 117 14.75 -7.37 -12.64
C THR A 117 14.64 -6.66 -11.29
N TYR A 118 13.73 -5.69 -11.21
CA TYR A 118 13.51 -4.89 -10.01
C TYR A 118 12.05 -4.96 -9.58
N GLN A 119 11.82 -5.20 -8.29
CA GLN A 119 10.51 -5.06 -7.69
C GLN A 119 10.39 -3.69 -7.02
N ILE A 120 9.25 -3.04 -7.21
CA ILE A 120 8.94 -1.75 -6.59
C ILE A 120 7.82 -1.88 -5.55
N PHE A 121 8.00 -1.16 -4.46
CA PHE A 121 7.07 -1.06 -3.35
C PHE A 121 6.73 0.39 -3.10
N CYS A 122 5.48 0.67 -2.74
CA CYS A 122 5.08 1.96 -2.19
C CYS A 122 4.97 1.79 -0.69
N ASN A 123 5.70 2.58 0.08
CA ASN A 123 5.60 2.65 1.53
C ASN A 123 4.97 3.99 1.90
N LEU A 124 3.99 3.97 2.80
CA LEU A 124 3.34 5.19 3.28
C LEU A 124 4.27 5.91 4.26
N GLN A 125 4.42 7.21 4.07
CA GLN A 125 5.17 8.11 4.94
C GLN A 125 4.24 9.06 5.72
N ILE A 126 4.85 9.80 6.65
CA ILE A 126 4.22 10.87 7.41
C ILE A 126 3.54 11.87 6.45
N HIS A 127 2.38 12.42 6.85
CA HIS A 127 1.53 13.32 6.06
C HIS A 127 0.92 12.71 4.78
N ASN A 128 0.76 11.38 4.71
CA ASN A 128 0.24 10.67 3.53
C ASN A 128 1.10 10.85 2.27
N ASN A 129 2.40 11.08 2.46
CA ASN A 129 3.37 11.01 1.38
C ASN A 129 3.72 9.56 1.08
N TYR A 130 4.21 9.27 -0.11
CA TYR A 130 4.62 7.91 -0.50
C TYR A 130 6.12 7.89 -0.78
N LYS A 131 6.82 6.93 -0.19
CA LYS A 131 8.19 6.59 -0.55
C LYS A 131 8.16 5.34 -1.39
N VAL A 132 8.75 5.42 -2.58
CA VAL A 132 9.00 4.23 -3.38
C VAL A 132 10.30 3.59 -2.98
N VAL A 133 10.28 2.27 -2.83
CA VAL A 133 11.46 1.45 -2.59
C VAL A 133 11.63 0.48 -3.74
N VAL A 134 12.88 0.32 -4.19
CA VAL A 134 13.26 -0.52 -5.31
C VAL A 134 14.19 -1.62 -4.80
N ARG A 135 13.91 -2.88 -5.16
CA ARG A 135 14.72 -4.05 -4.81
C ARG A 135 15.10 -4.81 -6.07
N GLU A 136 16.37 -5.13 -6.25
CA GLU A 136 16.77 -6.13 -7.24
C GLU A 136 16.24 -7.49 -6.79
N VAL A 137 15.63 -8.23 -7.70
CA VAL A 137 15.01 -9.53 -7.45
C VAL A 137 15.42 -10.52 -8.54
N PRO A 138 15.29 -11.84 -8.30
CA PRO A 138 15.54 -12.85 -9.31
C PRO A 138 14.71 -12.63 -10.58
N ASP A 139 15.25 -13.03 -11.72
CA ASP A 139 14.51 -13.00 -12.97
C ASP A 139 13.28 -13.93 -12.92
N GLY A 140 12.22 -13.56 -13.63
CA GLY A 140 10.93 -14.28 -13.57
C GLY A 140 10.11 -14.02 -12.30
N THR A 141 10.53 -13.09 -11.43
CA THR A 141 9.70 -12.62 -10.30
C THR A 141 8.35 -12.13 -10.83
N LYS A 142 7.27 -12.74 -10.33
CA LYS A 142 5.91 -12.38 -10.74
C LYS A 142 5.39 -11.21 -9.92
N PHE A 143 4.44 -10.47 -10.49
CA PHE A 143 3.71 -9.45 -9.76
C PHE A 143 3.08 -10.05 -8.48
N GLN A 144 3.42 -9.46 -7.34
CA GLN A 144 2.85 -9.88 -6.06
C GLN A 144 1.41 -9.38 -5.99
N THR A 145 0.47 -10.27 -6.27
CA THR A 145 -0.94 -10.10 -5.92
C THR A 145 -1.10 -10.27 -4.43
N VAL A 146 -2.19 -9.72 -3.87
CA VAL A 146 -2.61 -10.04 -2.51
C VAL A 146 -2.59 -11.56 -2.29
N ARG A 147 -2.97 -12.37 -3.29
CA ARG A 147 -2.92 -13.84 -3.23
C ARG A 147 -1.53 -14.49 -3.40
N SER A 148 -0.53 -13.81 -3.97
CA SER A 148 0.80 -14.39 -4.24
C SER A 148 1.89 -13.90 -3.29
N ALA A 149 1.55 -13.00 -2.36
CA ALA A 149 2.28 -12.77 -1.13
C ALA A 149 1.42 -13.29 0.03
N ASP A 150 1.53 -14.58 0.34
CA ASP A 150 1.14 -15.18 1.62
C ASP A 150 -0.18 -14.76 2.34
N PHE A 151 -1.18 -14.17 1.68
CA PHE A 151 -2.39 -13.70 2.39
C PHE A 151 -3.22 -14.82 3.01
N LYS A 152 -3.18 -16.02 2.42
CA LYS A 152 -3.85 -17.19 2.98
C LYS A 152 -3.00 -17.92 4.02
N THR A 153 -1.67 -17.83 3.90
CA THR A 153 -0.71 -18.41 4.86
C THR A 153 -0.58 -17.54 6.13
N ASN A 154 -0.85 -16.23 6.02
CA ASN A 154 -0.87 -15.27 7.13
C ASN A 154 -2.28 -14.97 7.67
N GLN A 155 -3.31 -15.71 7.24
CA GLN A 155 -4.62 -15.60 7.87
C GLN A 155 -4.49 -16.09 9.32
N PRO A 156 -4.79 -15.25 10.34
CA PRO A 156 -4.70 -15.66 11.73
C PRO A 156 -5.66 -16.82 12.00
N ASN A 157 -5.15 -17.84 12.67
CA ASN A 157 -5.90 -18.96 13.23
C ASN A 157 -5.65 -19.02 14.74
N ASP A 158 -6.31 -19.92 15.46
CA ASP A 158 -6.22 -19.95 16.92
C ASP A 158 -4.80 -20.20 17.46
N SER A 159 -3.89 -20.83 16.69
CA SER A 159 -2.52 -21.13 17.14
C SER A 159 -1.51 -20.01 16.87
N ASN A 160 -1.81 -19.08 15.96
CA ASN A 160 -0.90 -17.98 15.60
C ASN A 160 -1.52 -16.58 15.71
N ARG A 161 -2.80 -16.44 16.05
CA ARG A 161 -3.50 -15.15 16.13
C ARG A 161 -2.91 -14.25 17.22
N VAL A 162 -2.58 -13.02 16.83
CA VAL A 162 -2.37 -11.88 17.71
C VAL A 162 -3.54 -10.93 17.52
N ARG A 163 -4.11 -10.42 18.61
CA ARG A 163 -5.19 -9.42 18.55
C ARG A 163 -4.66 -8.05 18.94
N PHE A 164 -5.10 -7.03 18.22
CA PHE A 164 -4.83 -5.63 18.50
C PHE A 164 -6.14 -4.89 18.71
N GLU A 165 -6.19 -4.01 19.70
CA GLU A 165 -7.36 -3.18 20.00
C GLU A 165 -6.91 -1.74 20.20
N ILE A 166 -7.53 -0.78 19.54
CA ILE A 166 -7.24 0.63 19.80
C ILE A 166 -7.89 1.08 21.13
N THR A 167 -7.24 2.01 21.83
CA THR A 167 -7.74 2.61 23.08
C THR A 167 -8.41 3.97 22.88
N GLY A 168 -8.33 4.53 21.66
CA GLY A 168 -8.91 5.83 21.29
C GLY A 168 -10.38 5.76 20.86
N LYS A 169 -10.97 6.93 20.55
CA LYS A 169 -12.33 7.01 20.01
C LYS A 169 -12.40 6.32 18.63
N SER A 170 -13.38 5.44 18.49
CA SER A 170 -13.66 4.65 17.30
C SER A 170 -13.91 5.49 16.03
N SER A 171 -13.41 5.01 14.88
CA SER A 171 -13.75 5.52 13.53
C SER A 171 -15.22 5.41 13.14
N ARG A 172 -15.99 4.62 13.89
CA ARG A 172 -17.41 4.30 13.65
C ARG A 172 -18.36 4.99 14.63
N SER A 173 -17.84 5.77 15.57
CA SER A 173 -18.67 6.50 16.51
C SER A 173 -19.38 7.69 15.83
N PHE A 174 -20.70 7.76 16.02
CA PHE A 174 -21.59 8.82 15.54
C PHE A 174 -21.13 10.25 15.93
N TRP A 175 -20.22 10.36 16.91
CA TRP A 175 -19.65 11.59 17.45
C TRP A 175 -18.32 12.02 16.80
N ARG A 176 -18.03 11.57 15.57
CA ARG A 176 -16.83 11.96 14.81
C ARG A 176 -16.63 13.47 14.65
N LEU A 177 -17.69 14.27 14.85
CA LEU A 177 -17.69 15.73 14.78
C LEU A 177 -17.30 16.43 16.09
N ALA A 178 -17.13 15.70 17.20
CA ALA A 178 -16.84 16.29 18.52
C ALA A 178 -15.47 15.89 19.12
N GLY A 179 -14.73 14.98 18.46
CA GLY A 179 -13.45 14.48 18.96
C GLY A 179 -12.40 14.43 17.86
N ASN A 180 -11.39 15.29 17.98
CA ASN A 180 -10.29 15.50 17.03
C ASN A 180 -9.21 14.39 17.03
N GLU A 181 -9.49 13.23 17.61
CA GLU A 181 -8.54 12.14 17.76
C GLU A 181 -9.21 10.81 17.40
N TYR A 182 -8.74 10.19 16.31
CA TYR A 182 -9.22 8.89 15.83
C TYR A 182 -8.04 7.94 15.67
N MET A 183 -8.28 6.65 15.90
CA MET A 183 -7.31 5.60 15.64
C MET A 183 -7.93 4.47 14.82
N ALA A 184 -7.11 3.81 14.00
CA ALA A 184 -7.41 2.50 13.45
C ALA A 184 -6.17 1.63 13.45
N VAL A 185 -6.38 0.33 13.49
CA VAL A 185 -5.34 -0.66 13.25
C VAL A 185 -5.69 -1.44 11.98
N ARG A 186 -4.67 -1.78 11.20
CA ARG A 186 -4.85 -2.55 9.97
C ARG A 186 -4.95 -4.04 10.28
N ASN A 187 -6.02 -4.66 9.84
CA ASN A 187 -6.30 -6.09 9.97
C ASN A 187 -5.62 -6.92 8.86
N TRP A 188 -5.56 -8.25 9.02
CA TRP A 188 -4.95 -9.16 8.05
C TRP A 188 -5.56 -9.05 6.66
N ASP A 189 -6.86 -8.71 6.57
CA ASP A 189 -7.58 -8.54 5.32
C ASP A 189 -7.33 -7.15 4.67
N GLY A 190 -6.42 -6.37 5.24
CA GLY A 190 -6.08 -5.01 4.83
C GLY A 190 -7.07 -3.94 5.30
N LYS A 191 -8.18 -4.30 5.94
CA LYS A 191 -9.16 -3.33 6.42
C LYS A 191 -8.67 -2.63 7.68
N LEU A 192 -8.94 -1.34 7.75
CA LEU A 192 -8.74 -0.55 8.96
C LEU A 192 -9.95 -0.68 9.88
N GLY A 193 -9.70 -0.96 11.15
CA GLY A 193 -10.72 -1.15 12.16
C GLY A 193 -10.26 -0.76 13.56
N GLU A 194 -11.18 -0.89 14.52
CA GLU A 194 -10.87 -0.74 15.94
C GLU A 194 -10.08 -1.93 16.47
N THR A 195 -10.27 -3.08 15.83
CA THR A 195 -9.59 -4.32 16.12
C THR A 195 -8.91 -4.85 14.86
N ALA A 196 -7.78 -5.52 15.07
CA ALA A 196 -7.09 -6.27 14.05
C ALA A 196 -6.65 -7.62 14.62
N GLU A 197 -6.68 -8.64 13.77
CA GLU A 197 -6.13 -9.94 14.04
C GLU A 197 -5.04 -10.20 13.00
N LEU A 198 -3.83 -10.53 13.45
CA LEU A 198 -2.68 -10.78 12.57
C LEU A 198 -2.02 -12.10 12.98
N ALA A 199 -1.41 -12.82 12.03
CA ALA A 199 -0.65 -14.02 12.33
C ALA A 199 0.75 -13.67 12.87
N ALA A 200 1.14 -14.28 13.99
CA ALA A 200 2.50 -14.27 14.51
C ALA A 200 3.42 -15.20 13.68
N PRO A 201 4.74 -14.97 13.69
CA PRO A 201 5.45 -13.89 14.36
C PRO A 201 5.29 -12.56 13.61
N LEU A 202 5.02 -11.49 14.36
CA LEU A 202 4.91 -10.14 13.81
C LEU A 202 5.90 -9.22 14.54
N ASN A 203 6.74 -8.53 13.77
CA ASN A 203 7.70 -7.57 14.29
C ASN A 203 7.22 -6.11 14.18
N SER A 204 6.13 -5.86 13.45
CA SER A 204 5.53 -4.53 13.31
C SER A 204 4.05 -4.59 12.96
N VAL A 205 3.27 -3.65 13.50
CA VAL A 205 1.86 -3.45 13.14
C VAL A 205 1.65 -2.04 12.63
N THR A 206 0.86 -1.90 11.58
CA THR A 206 0.52 -0.60 10.99
C THR A 206 -0.67 0.01 11.73
N VAL A 207 -0.44 1.15 12.38
CA VAL A 207 -1.45 1.89 13.13
C VAL A 207 -1.70 3.21 12.43
N GLU A 208 -2.96 3.55 12.28
CA GLU A 208 -3.37 4.86 11.82
C GLU A 208 -3.76 5.73 13.01
N CYS A 209 -3.07 6.86 13.12
CA CYS A 209 -3.25 7.87 14.16
C CYS A 209 -3.74 9.15 13.52
N GLN A 210 -4.93 9.62 13.91
CA GLN A 210 -5.40 10.96 13.58
C GLN A 210 -5.30 11.85 14.81
N THR A 211 -4.63 12.98 14.63
CA THR A 211 -4.65 14.12 15.55
C THR A 211 -5.55 15.22 14.98
N SER A 212 -5.70 16.32 15.71
CA SER A 212 -6.63 17.42 15.37
C SER A 212 -6.48 18.03 13.98
N ARG A 213 -5.37 17.78 13.28
CA ARG A 213 -5.13 18.30 11.92
C ARG A 213 -4.61 17.24 10.95
N ASP A 214 -3.98 16.17 11.43
CA ASP A 214 -3.25 15.23 10.59
C ASP A 214 -3.71 13.80 10.80
N ARG A 215 -3.88 13.08 9.69
CA ARG A 215 -4.05 11.63 9.64
C ARG A 215 -2.72 11.02 9.21
N ILE A 216 -2.10 10.25 10.10
CA ILE A 216 -0.74 9.73 9.96
C ILE A 216 -0.76 8.22 10.21
N THR A 217 -0.18 7.46 9.29
CA THR A 217 0.07 6.04 9.50
C THR A 217 1.48 5.85 10.05
N VAL A 218 1.60 5.10 11.14
CA VAL A 218 2.84 4.85 11.86
C VAL A 218 3.04 3.35 12.07
N PRO A 219 4.24 2.82 11.80
CA PRO A 219 4.56 1.45 12.18
C PRO A 219 4.83 1.40 13.68
N LEU A 220 4.18 0.48 14.39
CA LEU A 220 4.52 0.11 15.75
C LEU A 220 5.35 -1.18 15.70
N THR A 221 6.67 -1.03 15.88
CA THR A 221 7.59 -2.16 15.97
C THR A 221 7.56 -2.77 17.37
N GLY A 222 7.56 -4.10 17.46
CA GLY A 222 7.53 -4.82 18.72
C GLY A 222 7.60 -6.33 18.50
N ASN A 223 7.80 -7.10 19.56
CA ASN A 223 7.73 -8.56 19.49
C ASN A 223 6.31 -9.02 19.91
N PHE A 224 5.45 -9.24 18.92
CA PHE A 224 4.06 -9.59 19.14
C PHE A 224 3.87 -11.11 19.09
N GLN A 225 3.41 -11.68 20.20
CA GLN A 225 3.30 -13.12 20.37
C GLN A 225 1.87 -13.61 20.13
N ALA A 226 1.75 -14.81 19.56
CA ALA A 226 0.48 -15.51 19.39
C ALA A 226 -0.28 -15.65 20.72
N GLY A 227 -1.61 -15.62 20.66
CA GLY A 227 -2.50 -15.75 21.80
C GLY A 227 -2.62 -14.48 22.66
N LYS A 228 -1.86 -13.42 22.37
CA LYS A 228 -1.93 -12.15 23.13
C LYS A 228 -2.83 -11.13 22.47
N THR A 229 -3.40 -10.26 23.32
CA THR A 229 -4.11 -9.06 22.92
C THR A 229 -3.31 -7.83 23.34
N TYR A 230 -3.04 -6.93 22.40
CA TYR A 230 -2.30 -5.69 22.63
C TYR A 230 -3.22 -4.49 22.45
N ARG A 231 -3.27 -3.62 23.46
CA ARG A 231 -3.99 -2.36 23.38
C ARG A 231 -3.08 -1.29 22.82
N LEU A 232 -3.53 -0.58 21.79
CA LEU A 232 -2.75 0.39 21.04
C LEU A 232 -3.24 1.80 21.32
N ALA A 233 -2.30 2.73 21.45
CA ALA A 233 -2.55 4.16 21.61
C ALA A 233 -1.64 4.96 20.68
N CYS A 234 -2.02 6.21 20.39
CA CYS A 234 -1.20 7.16 19.65
C CYS A 234 -0.85 8.34 20.56
N ARG A 235 0.37 8.86 20.44
CA ARG A 235 0.78 10.09 21.12
C ARG A 235 1.70 10.91 20.22
N LYS A 236 1.91 12.17 20.60
CA LYS A 236 3.06 12.94 20.10
C LYS A 236 4.25 12.68 21.04
N ASN A 237 5.41 12.39 20.48
CA ASN A 237 6.64 12.27 21.26
C ASN A 237 7.25 13.64 21.57
N ALA A 238 8.39 13.65 22.27
CA ALA A 238 9.08 14.88 22.68
C ALA A 238 9.49 15.77 21.49
N GLN A 239 9.63 15.19 20.29
CA GLN A 239 9.96 15.87 19.05
C GLN A 239 8.71 16.34 18.29
N GLY A 240 7.51 16.17 18.86
CA GLY A 240 6.23 16.56 18.25
C GLY A 240 5.75 15.61 17.14
N LEU A 241 6.44 14.49 16.91
CA LEU A 241 6.07 13.48 15.92
C LEU A 241 5.02 12.53 16.50
N VAL A 242 4.06 12.14 15.68
CA VAL A 242 3.06 11.13 16.08
C VAL A 242 3.70 9.75 16.04
N GLU A 243 3.49 8.97 17.10
CA GLU A 243 3.90 7.57 17.22
C GLU A 243 2.76 6.74 17.82
N ALA A 244 2.74 5.45 17.47
CA ALA A 244 1.89 4.47 18.13
C ALA A 244 2.68 3.73 19.20
N TYR A 245 2.00 3.27 20.25
CA TYR A 245 2.61 2.50 21.34
C TYR A 245 1.61 1.49 21.90
N VAL A 246 2.13 0.46 22.58
CA VAL A 246 1.30 -0.47 23.36
C VAL A 246 0.93 0.22 24.67
N ALA A 247 -0.35 0.47 24.89
CA ALA A 247 -0.87 1.01 26.13
C ALA A 247 -0.90 -0.06 27.22
N GLU A 248 -0.50 0.32 28.44
CA GLU A 248 -0.65 -0.53 29.61
C GLU A 248 -2.14 -0.77 29.89
N SER A 249 -2.49 -2.04 30.14
CA SER A 249 -3.85 -2.41 30.56
C SER A 249 -4.12 -1.85 31.95
N LYS A 250 -5.07 -0.92 32.05
CA LYS A 250 -5.84 -0.71 33.29
C LYS A 250 -6.77 -1.89 33.52
#